data_AF-A0A832HGM1-F1
#
_entry.id   AF-A0A832HGM1-F1
#
_cell.length_a   1.000
_cell.length_b   1.000
_cell.length_c   1.000
_cell.angle_alpha   90.00
_cell.angle_beta   90.00
_cell.angle_gamma   90.00
#
_symmetry.space_group_name_H-M   'P 1'
#
loop_
_entity.id
_entity.type
_entity.pdbx_description
1 polymer ?
#
loop_
_entity_poly.entity_id
_entity_poly.type
_entity_poly.pdbx_seq_one_letter_code
_entity_poly.pdbx_strand_id
1 'polypeptide(L)'
;MDQPFYLFGFGPHRSKLIYQAGQLRDALTGEVRYAWSVDKEHFSPADYQVRLQLNDGSALTITEDETGVQLTDRSVSFYQTRSPVKLPRFDGHKHRDLLRALHGELLVNVMPWGPVPNLWAYPRPWYRDAAMMALCFAATNNLDLIAPWINGLSQPYDYNNKGVAEADNLGQALFLISLVSNASHPLVAKVLKEVSKYLRGNHICGLSDYAEHPVYQTKWLKYGLRALGLPDPYTIPAVSDSYSALFWMDFRDQHVAHPRFDAEHLAKWPYLNIAEAHFYNDPIPLPTLAYPLTREAEATEAHYWRMSLVGQNYVTQRLAAPHTWHAAELFLYLLDPKTPA
;
A
#
# COMPACT_ATOMS: atom_id res chain seq x y z
N MET A 1 2.35 -21.21 -16.40
CA MET A 1 1.71 -20.00 -15.83
C MET A 1 1.25 -20.37 -14.44
N ASP A 2 1.49 -19.52 -13.45
CA ASP A 2 0.93 -19.74 -12.11
C ASP A 2 -0.60 -19.63 -12.16
N GLN A 3 -1.28 -20.39 -11.31
CA GLN A 3 -2.74 -20.37 -11.22
C GLN A 3 -3.21 -19.05 -10.59
N PRO A 4 -4.25 -18.40 -11.14
CA PRO A 4 -4.83 -17.20 -10.54
C PRO A 4 -5.21 -17.43 -9.07
N PHE A 5 -5.07 -16.39 -8.26
CA PHE A 5 -5.51 -16.41 -6.87
C PHE A 5 -6.26 -15.13 -6.52
N TYR A 6 -6.94 -15.13 -5.39
CA TYR A 6 -7.60 -13.96 -4.84
C TYR A 6 -7.46 -13.91 -3.32
N LEU A 7 -7.21 -12.72 -2.78
CA LEU A 7 -7.05 -12.55 -1.34
C LEU A 7 -8.30 -11.95 -0.70
N PHE A 8 -8.60 -12.46 0.49
CA PHE A 8 -9.63 -11.95 1.39
C PHE A 8 -9.02 -11.71 2.78
N GLY A 9 -9.79 -11.07 3.65
CA GLY A 9 -9.37 -10.69 5.00
C GLY A 9 -8.95 -9.24 5.05
N PHE A 10 -9.85 -8.34 4.68
CA PHE A 10 -9.66 -6.90 4.70
C PHE A 10 -9.56 -6.37 6.15
N GLY A 11 -8.50 -5.61 6.42
CA GLY A 11 -8.25 -5.02 7.72
C GLY A 11 -7.53 -5.95 8.72
N PRO A 12 -7.07 -5.39 9.86
CA PRO A 12 -6.09 -6.04 10.74
C PRO A 12 -6.62 -7.25 11.51
N HIS A 13 -7.94 -7.33 11.74
CA HIS A 13 -8.54 -8.32 12.65
C HIS A 13 -9.31 -9.43 11.93
N ARG A 14 -9.27 -9.47 10.59
CA ARG A 14 -9.84 -10.57 9.81
C ARG A 14 -8.77 -11.61 9.50
N SER A 15 -9.15 -12.88 9.48
CA SER A 15 -8.26 -13.94 8.99
C SER A 15 -7.89 -13.64 7.54
N LYS A 16 -6.60 -13.68 7.24
CA LYS A 16 -6.12 -13.54 5.86
C LYS A 16 -6.38 -14.85 5.14
N LEU A 17 -7.08 -14.79 4.01
CA LEU A 17 -7.43 -15.97 3.24
C LEU A 17 -6.98 -15.82 1.80
N ILE A 18 -6.66 -16.94 1.18
CA ILE A 18 -6.38 -17.02 -0.24
C ILE A 18 -7.26 -18.09 -0.89
N TYR A 19 -7.99 -17.69 -1.92
CA TYR A 19 -8.57 -18.63 -2.87
C TYR A 19 -7.58 -18.89 -4.00
N GLN A 20 -7.32 -20.16 -4.31
CA GLN A 20 -6.55 -20.57 -5.48
C GLN A 20 -6.94 -22.00 -5.89
N ALA A 21 -7.29 -22.20 -7.17
CA ALA A 21 -7.50 -23.52 -7.77
C ALA A 21 -8.40 -24.46 -6.96
N GLY A 22 -9.59 -23.96 -6.60
CA GLY A 22 -10.56 -24.73 -5.83
C GLY A 22 -10.25 -24.90 -4.35
N GLN A 23 -9.24 -24.22 -3.81
CA GLN A 23 -8.93 -24.24 -2.39
C GLN A 23 -9.10 -22.86 -1.76
N LEU A 24 -9.70 -22.80 -0.57
CA LEU A 24 -9.63 -21.64 0.31
C LEU A 24 -8.70 -21.97 1.47
N ARG A 25 -7.60 -21.22 1.58
CA ARG A 25 -6.53 -21.47 2.55
C ARG A 25 -6.33 -20.26 3.45
N ASP A 26 -5.82 -20.50 4.65
CA ASP A 26 -5.21 -19.47 5.46
C ASP A 26 -4.02 -18.88 4.70
N ALA A 27 -4.03 -17.58 4.45
CA ALA A 27 -2.99 -16.95 3.65
C ALA A 27 -1.66 -16.88 4.40
N LEU A 28 -1.63 -16.94 5.74
CA LEU A 28 -0.38 -16.83 6.49
C LEU A 28 0.29 -18.19 6.69
N THR A 29 -0.50 -19.25 6.85
CA THR A 29 0.03 -20.60 7.14
C THR A 29 -0.02 -21.55 5.94
N GLY A 30 -0.84 -21.26 4.93
CA GLY A 30 -1.13 -22.16 3.82
C GLY A 30 -2.09 -23.31 4.20
N GLU A 31 -2.60 -23.34 5.43
CA GLU A 31 -3.54 -24.36 5.89
C GLU A 31 -4.82 -24.33 5.05
N VAL A 32 -5.16 -25.47 4.45
CA VAL A 32 -6.40 -25.61 3.67
C VAL A 32 -7.59 -25.60 4.63
N ARG A 33 -8.46 -24.60 4.50
CA ARG A 33 -9.72 -24.50 5.26
C ARG A 33 -10.84 -25.24 4.54
N TYR A 34 -10.91 -25.08 3.22
CA TYR A 34 -11.89 -25.72 2.36
C TYR A 34 -11.27 -26.08 1.00
N ALA A 35 -11.79 -27.14 0.40
CA ALA A 35 -11.41 -27.57 -0.94
C ALA A 35 -12.65 -28.07 -1.71
N TRP A 36 -12.71 -27.73 -3.00
CA TRP A 36 -13.80 -28.09 -3.88
C TRP A 36 -13.28 -28.64 -5.20
N SER A 37 -14.11 -29.49 -5.83
CA SER A 37 -13.88 -29.94 -7.20
C SER A 37 -14.51 -28.92 -8.16
N VAL A 38 -13.70 -27.98 -8.65
CA VAL A 38 -14.16 -26.84 -9.46
C VAL A 38 -14.09 -27.16 -10.95
N ASP A 39 -15.17 -26.88 -11.67
CA ASP A 39 -15.24 -26.88 -13.14
C ASP A 39 -14.78 -25.50 -13.68
N LYS A 40 -15.35 -24.42 -13.13
CA LYS A 40 -15.05 -23.04 -13.53
C LYS A 40 -14.96 -22.10 -12.35
N GLU A 41 -14.06 -21.14 -12.48
CA GLU A 41 -13.86 -20.05 -11.52
C GLU A 41 -13.96 -18.70 -12.24
N HIS A 42 -14.56 -17.72 -11.56
CA HIS A 42 -14.65 -16.34 -12.02
C HIS A 42 -14.28 -15.39 -10.90
N PHE A 43 -13.29 -14.54 -11.16
CA PHE A 43 -12.78 -13.53 -10.24
C PHE A 43 -13.42 -12.18 -10.57
N SER A 44 -13.98 -11.52 -9.57
CA SER A 44 -14.57 -10.18 -9.69
C SER A 44 -13.94 -9.27 -8.65
N PRO A 45 -12.74 -8.71 -8.91
CA PRO A 45 -11.99 -7.93 -7.92
C PRO A 45 -12.72 -6.70 -7.40
N ALA A 46 -13.48 -6.03 -8.28
CA ALA A 46 -14.30 -4.89 -7.91
C ALA A 46 -15.47 -5.27 -6.99
N ASP A 47 -15.97 -6.51 -7.06
CA ASP A 47 -17.07 -7.00 -6.23
C ASP A 47 -16.56 -7.75 -4.99
N TYR A 48 -15.24 -7.82 -4.79
CA TYR A 48 -14.60 -8.60 -3.73
C TYR A 48 -15.10 -10.05 -3.68
N GLN A 49 -15.13 -10.68 -4.86
CA GLN A 49 -15.86 -11.92 -5.05
C GLN A 49 -15.12 -12.93 -5.93
N VAL A 50 -15.28 -14.20 -5.59
CA VAL A 50 -14.95 -15.35 -6.43
C VAL A 50 -16.19 -16.25 -6.56
N ARG A 51 -16.63 -16.51 -7.79
CA ARG A 51 -17.73 -17.45 -8.11
C ARG A 51 -17.19 -18.74 -8.66
N LEU A 52 -17.67 -19.86 -8.13
CA LEU A 52 -17.29 -21.20 -8.52
C LEU A 52 -18.49 -21.96 -9.08
N GLN A 53 -18.27 -22.65 -10.19
CA GLN A 53 -19.11 -23.75 -10.67
C GLN A 53 -18.39 -25.05 -10.33
N LEU A 54 -19.06 -25.94 -9.60
CA LEU A 54 -18.49 -27.21 -9.16
C LEU A 54 -18.82 -28.33 -10.16
N ASN A 55 -18.02 -29.41 -10.14
CA ASN A 55 -18.17 -30.55 -11.05
C ASN A 55 -19.50 -31.30 -10.90
N ASP A 56 -20.18 -31.17 -9.75
CA ASP A 56 -21.51 -31.72 -9.51
C ASP A 56 -22.65 -30.81 -10.04
N GLY A 57 -22.31 -29.70 -10.69
CA GLY A 57 -23.25 -28.71 -11.22
C GLY A 57 -23.76 -27.70 -10.19
N SER A 58 -23.34 -27.80 -8.92
CA SER A 58 -23.64 -26.79 -7.90
C SER A 58 -22.78 -25.54 -8.08
N ALA A 59 -23.15 -24.46 -7.37
CA ALA A 59 -22.45 -23.19 -7.43
C ALA A 59 -22.16 -22.68 -6.02
N LEU A 60 -20.99 -22.05 -5.86
CA LEU A 60 -20.49 -21.50 -4.62
C LEU A 60 -19.97 -20.10 -4.86
N THR A 61 -20.19 -19.18 -3.92
CA THR A 61 -19.62 -17.83 -3.99
C THR A 61 -18.87 -17.51 -2.71
N ILE A 62 -17.63 -17.05 -2.86
CA ILE A 62 -16.84 -16.43 -1.78
C ILE A 62 -16.95 -14.92 -1.97
N THR A 63 -17.41 -14.19 -0.96
CA THR A 63 -17.53 -12.73 -0.97
C THR A 63 -16.92 -12.12 0.27
N GLU A 64 -16.44 -10.88 0.18
CA GLU A 64 -16.11 -10.10 1.35
C GLU A 64 -16.82 -8.74 1.35
N ASP A 65 -17.50 -8.43 2.45
CA ASP A 65 -18.25 -7.18 2.66
C ASP A 65 -17.73 -6.40 3.88
N GLU A 66 -18.42 -5.32 4.26
CA GLU A 66 -18.08 -4.52 5.43
C GLU A 66 -18.13 -5.31 6.75
N THR A 67 -18.76 -6.48 6.78
CA THR A 67 -18.89 -7.32 7.98
C THR A 67 -17.90 -8.47 8.03
N GLY A 68 -17.51 -9.04 6.88
CA GLY A 68 -16.56 -10.14 6.83
C GLY A 68 -16.51 -10.89 5.51
N VAL A 69 -15.64 -11.90 5.46
CA VAL A 69 -15.66 -12.92 4.40
C VAL A 69 -16.84 -13.83 4.65
N GLN A 70 -17.62 -14.11 3.62
CA GLN A 70 -18.76 -15.02 3.63
C GLN A 70 -18.61 -16.05 2.52
N LEU A 71 -19.03 -17.26 2.83
CA LEU A 71 -19.10 -18.34 1.87
C LEU A 71 -20.56 -18.76 1.73
N THR A 72 -21.12 -18.57 0.54
CA THR A 72 -22.54 -18.78 0.27
C THR A 72 -22.70 -19.91 -0.73
N ASP A 73 -23.34 -20.99 -0.29
CA ASP A 73 -24.00 -21.95 -1.18
C ASP A 73 -25.47 -21.55 -1.38
N ARG A 74 -26.24 -22.32 -2.15
CA ARG A 74 -27.66 -22.02 -2.44
C ARG A 74 -28.57 -21.96 -1.20
N SER A 75 -28.07 -22.20 0.02
CA SER A 75 -28.87 -22.39 1.24
C SER A 75 -28.26 -21.90 2.56
N VAL A 76 -26.94 -21.77 2.72
CA VAL A 76 -26.29 -21.53 4.02
C VAL A 76 -25.01 -20.67 3.90
N SER A 77 -24.74 -19.84 4.93
CA SER A 77 -23.48 -19.11 5.14
C SER A 77 -22.68 -19.76 6.27
N PHE A 78 -21.40 -20.12 6.05
CA PHE A 78 -20.64 -20.95 7.00
C PHE A 78 -19.22 -20.50 7.37
N TYR A 79 -18.83 -19.27 7.05
CA TYR A 79 -17.58 -18.68 7.52
C TYR A 79 -17.75 -17.18 7.69
N GLN A 80 -17.38 -16.63 8.86
CA GLN A 80 -17.47 -15.20 9.13
C GLN A 80 -16.28 -14.74 9.98
N THR A 81 -15.43 -13.90 9.39
CA THR A 81 -14.42 -13.14 10.14
C THR A 81 -14.94 -11.72 10.34
N ARG A 82 -15.30 -11.36 11.57
CA ARG A 82 -15.98 -10.09 11.84
C ARG A 82 -15.02 -9.00 12.31
N SER A 83 -14.84 -7.98 11.49
CA SER A 83 -14.24 -6.70 11.87
C SER A 83 -14.71 -5.65 10.87
N PRO A 84 -15.34 -4.54 11.30
CA PRO A 84 -15.92 -3.59 10.36
C PRO A 84 -14.83 -2.91 9.52
N VAL A 85 -15.04 -2.88 8.21
CA VAL A 85 -14.27 -2.07 7.25
C VAL A 85 -15.28 -1.27 6.42
N LYS A 86 -14.88 -0.16 5.81
CA LYS A 86 -15.74 0.59 4.88
C LYS A 86 -15.35 0.26 3.45
N LEU A 87 -16.31 -0.12 2.60
CA LEU A 87 -16.05 -0.55 1.22
C LEU A 87 -16.76 0.37 0.21
N PRO A 88 -16.29 1.62 0.02
CA PRO A 88 -16.93 2.58 -0.87
C PRO A 88 -17.16 2.00 -2.27
N ARG A 89 -18.35 2.27 -2.81
CA ARG A 89 -18.76 1.83 -4.16
C ARG A 89 -18.20 2.71 -5.28
N PHE A 90 -17.80 3.95 -4.94
CA PHE A 90 -17.39 4.98 -5.90
C PHE A 90 -18.43 5.18 -7.02
N ASP A 91 -19.72 5.17 -6.65
CA ASP A 91 -20.81 5.35 -7.60
C ASP A 91 -20.64 6.67 -8.38
N GLY A 92 -20.75 6.60 -9.71
CA GLY A 92 -20.54 7.75 -10.60
C GLY A 92 -19.09 8.02 -11.01
N HIS A 93 -18.09 7.35 -10.42
CA HIS A 93 -16.68 7.54 -10.80
C HIS A 93 -16.31 6.73 -12.06
N LYS A 94 -15.60 7.34 -13.02
CA LYS A 94 -15.19 6.69 -14.30
C LYS A 94 -14.35 5.41 -14.11
N HIS A 95 -13.57 5.36 -13.04
CA HIS A 95 -12.67 4.24 -12.71
C HIS A 95 -13.13 3.44 -11.48
N ARG A 96 -14.44 3.42 -11.17
CA ARG A 96 -14.96 2.80 -9.94
C ARG A 96 -14.45 1.37 -9.71
N ASP A 97 -14.38 0.55 -10.75
CA ASP A 97 -14.04 -0.87 -10.62
C ASP A 97 -12.55 -1.05 -10.27
N LEU A 98 -11.67 -0.22 -10.87
CA LEU A 98 -10.25 -0.16 -10.52
C LEU A 98 -10.03 0.36 -9.09
N LEU A 99 -10.72 1.44 -8.71
CA LEU A 99 -10.63 1.99 -7.36
C LEU A 99 -11.02 0.95 -6.30
N ARG A 100 -12.08 0.18 -6.55
CA ARG A 100 -12.49 -0.92 -5.65
C ARG A 100 -11.45 -2.02 -5.58
N ALA A 101 -10.95 -2.50 -6.73
CA ALA A 101 -9.92 -3.55 -6.75
C ALA A 101 -8.64 -3.13 -6.01
N LEU A 102 -8.13 -1.92 -6.26
CA LEU A 102 -6.93 -1.36 -5.61
C LEU A 102 -7.15 -1.19 -4.10
N HIS A 103 -8.33 -0.73 -3.70
CA HIS A 103 -8.67 -0.61 -2.30
C HIS A 103 -8.67 -1.97 -1.57
N GLY A 104 -9.13 -3.04 -2.23
CA GLY A 104 -9.01 -4.40 -1.70
C GLY A 104 -7.55 -4.83 -1.48
N GLU A 105 -6.65 -4.50 -2.42
CA GLU A 105 -5.21 -4.77 -2.28
C GLU A 105 -4.56 -3.99 -1.14
N LEU A 106 -4.99 -2.76 -0.88
CA LEU A 106 -4.56 -2.00 0.29
C LEU A 106 -5.06 -2.66 1.59
N LEU A 107 -6.34 -3.00 1.66
CA LEU A 107 -6.97 -3.52 2.88
C LEU A 107 -6.44 -4.89 3.31
N VAL A 108 -6.14 -5.79 2.37
CA VAL A 108 -5.67 -7.14 2.70
C VAL A 108 -4.28 -7.15 3.33
N ASN A 109 -3.47 -6.13 3.01
CA ASN A 109 -2.12 -5.93 3.54
C ASN A 109 -2.08 -5.15 4.87
N VAL A 110 -3.22 -4.88 5.50
CA VAL A 110 -3.27 -4.36 6.87
C VAL A 110 -3.20 -5.53 7.85
N MET A 111 -2.09 -5.66 8.57
CA MET A 111 -1.85 -6.71 9.56
C MET A 111 -2.17 -6.22 10.98
N PRO A 112 -2.35 -7.12 11.98
CA PRO A 112 -2.56 -6.71 13.38
C PRO A 112 -1.47 -5.77 13.92
N TRP A 113 -0.26 -5.83 13.37
CA TRP A 113 0.89 -5.02 13.74
C TRP A 113 1.15 -3.84 12.80
N GLY A 114 0.24 -3.55 11.87
CA GLY A 114 0.30 -2.37 10.98
C GLY A 114 0.21 -2.70 9.49
N PRO A 115 0.12 -1.67 8.64
CA PRO A 115 0.11 -1.79 7.18
C PRO A 115 1.49 -2.23 6.65
N VAL A 116 1.56 -3.27 5.82
CA VAL A 116 2.83 -3.75 5.23
C VAL A 116 2.83 -3.62 3.71
N PRO A 117 4.00 -3.52 3.04
CA PRO A 117 4.06 -3.46 1.57
C PRO A 117 3.44 -4.69 0.89
N ASN A 118 3.65 -5.88 1.47
CA ASN A 118 2.99 -7.12 1.10
C ASN A 118 2.98 -8.08 2.31
N LEU A 119 1.84 -8.73 2.59
CA LEU A 119 1.63 -9.58 3.76
C LEU A 119 2.61 -10.75 3.91
N TRP A 120 3.22 -11.20 2.81
CA TRP A 120 4.19 -12.29 2.80
C TRP A 120 5.61 -11.78 2.73
N ALA A 121 5.90 -10.95 1.73
CA ALA A 121 7.25 -10.54 1.42
C ALA A 121 7.86 -9.60 2.48
N TYR A 122 7.04 -8.87 3.23
CA TYR A 122 7.52 -7.88 4.19
C TYR A 122 7.01 -8.18 5.61
N PRO A 123 7.91 -8.43 6.58
CA PRO A 123 7.52 -8.82 7.93
C PRO A 123 7.03 -7.65 8.80
N ARG A 124 7.27 -6.40 8.40
CA ARG A 124 7.00 -5.20 9.20
C ARG A 124 6.52 -4.03 8.34
N PRO A 125 5.77 -3.08 8.94
CA PRO A 125 5.36 -1.85 8.27
C PRO A 125 6.54 -0.98 7.86
N TRP A 126 6.46 -0.39 6.68
CA TRP A 126 7.35 0.67 6.20
C TRP A 126 6.63 2.01 6.32
N TYR A 127 7.25 3.03 6.89
CA TYR A 127 6.60 4.33 7.10
C TYR A 127 6.21 5.00 5.79
N ARG A 128 7.01 4.80 4.73
CA ARG A 128 6.74 5.30 3.38
C ARG A 128 5.48 4.69 2.80
N ASP A 129 5.40 3.37 2.71
CA ASP A 129 4.21 2.64 2.26
C ASP A 129 3.00 2.94 3.14
N ALA A 130 3.18 2.94 4.46
CA ALA A 130 2.11 3.24 5.41
C ALA A 130 1.54 4.66 5.23
N ALA A 131 2.38 5.66 4.99
CA ALA A 131 1.93 7.03 4.72
C ALA A 131 1.08 7.10 3.44
N MET A 132 1.49 6.40 2.39
CA MET A 132 0.73 6.32 1.13
C MET A 132 -0.60 5.57 1.30
N MET A 133 -0.59 4.46 2.04
CA MET A 133 -1.82 3.75 2.41
C MET A 133 -2.74 4.64 3.25
N ALA A 134 -2.19 5.43 4.17
CA ALA A 134 -2.98 6.30 5.06
C ALA A 134 -3.70 7.41 4.29
N LEU A 135 -3.12 7.95 3.22
CA LEU A 135 -3.81 8.88 2.31
C LEU A 135 -5.04 8.22 1.67
N CYS A 136 -4.90 6.97 1.20
CA CYS A 136 -6.02 6.21 0.64
C CYS A 136 -7.09 5.95 1.70
N PHE A 137 -6.69 5.52 2.90
CA PHE A 137 -7.61 5.25 3.99
C PHE A 137 -8.28 6.51 4.54
N ALA A 138 -7.65 7.68 4.48
CA ALA A 138 -8.32 8.94 4.74
C ALA A 138 -9.44 9.20 3.72
N ALA A 139 -9.15 9.00 2.43
CA ALA A 139 -10.11 9.19 1.35
C ALA A 139 -11.29 8.19 1.38
N THR A 140 -11.07 6.98 1.89
CA THR A 140 -12.11 5.94 2.00
C THR A 140 -12.72 5.82 3.39
N ASN A 141 -12.35 6.71 4.32
CA ASN A 141 -12.82 6.71 5.71
C ASN A 141 -12.44 5.41 6.50
N ASN A 142 -11.28 4.84 6.20
CA ASN A 142 -10.72 3.62 6.82
C ASN A 142 -9.51 3.86 7.75
N LEU A 143 -9.22 5.11 8.14
CA LEU A 143 -8.08 5.43 9.02
C LEU A 143 -8.12 4.67 10.36
N ASP A 144 -9.32 4.40 10.89
CA ASP A 144 -9.51 3.65 12.14
C ASP A 144 -8.84 2.26 12.10
N LEU A 145 -8.65 1.67 10.92
CA LEU A 145 -8.00 0.37 10.76
C LEU A 145 -6.50 0.39 11.11
N ILE A 146 -5.85 1.55 10.97
CA ILE A 146 -4.42 1.71 11.26
C ILE A 146 -4.15 2.69 12.42
N ALA A 147 -5.18 3.40 12.91
CA ALA A 147 -5.05 4.35 14.01
C ALA A 147 -4.45 3.75 15.30
N PRO A 148 -4.80 2.52 15.74
CA PRO A 148 -4.14 1.91 16.90
C PRO A 148 -2.63 1.71 16.70
N TRP A 149 -2.21 1.31 15.48
CA TRP A 149 -0.81 1.14 15.15
C TRP A 149 -0.08 2.50 15.14
N ILE A 150 -0.66 3.53 14.51
CA ILE A 150 -0.07 4.88 14.47
C ILE A 150 0.11 5.45 15.88
N ASN A 151 -0.92 5.36 16.73
CA ASN A 151 -0.86 5.82 18.13
C ASN A 151 0.15 5.00 18.97
N GLY A 152 0.51 3.80 18.53
CA GLY A 152 1.52 2.95 19.15
C GLY A 152 2.96 3.23 18.67
N LEU A 153 3.16 4.09 17.67
CA LEU A 153 4.49 4.38 17.13
C LEU A 153 5.38 5.01 18.20
N SER A 154 6.57 4.46 18.38
CA SER A 154 7.50 4.89 19.44
C SER A 154 8.90 5.23 18.94
N GLN A 155 9.19 4.96 17.67
CA GLN A 155 10.49 5.14 17.02
C GLN A 155 10.40 6.09 15.82
N PRO A 156 11.36 7.02 15.64
CA PRO A 156 11.37 7.95 14.50
C PRO A 156 11.60 7.29 13.14
N TYR A 157 12.13 6.08 13.12
CA TYR A 157 12.47 5.32 11.92
C TYR A 157 11.90 3.90 12.04
N ASP A 158 11.59 3.30 10.89
CA ASP A 158 11.16 1.90 10.83
C ASP A 158 12.33 0.90 10.76
N TYR A 159 13.52 1.36 10.36
CA TYR A 159 14.77 0.60 10.24
C TYR A 159 14.69 -0.59 9.26
N ASN A 160 13.74 -0.58 8.32
CA ASN A 160 13.54 -1.73 7.44
C ASN A 160 14.62 -1.88 6.37
N ASN A 161 15.27 -0.78 5.97
CA ASN A 161 16.32 -0.82 4.95
C ASN A 161 17.68 -1.18 5.58
N LYS A 162 17.86 -2.47 5.93
CA LYS A 162 19.06 -3.01 6.64
C LYS A 162 19.45 -2.24 7.91
N GLY A 163 18.49 -1.69 8.64
CA GLY A 163 18.76 -0.93 9.86
C GLY A 163 19.23 0.51 9.61
N VAL A 164 19.15 1.02 8.39
CA VAL A 164 19.39 2.43 8.10
C VAL A 164 18.27 3.29 8.68
N ALA A 165 18.64 4.37 9.35
CA ALA A 165 17.71 5.42 9.78
C ALA A 165 17.46 6.36 8.61
N GLU A 166 16.42 6.11 7.82
CA GLU A 166 16.16 6.90 6.62
C GLU A 166 15.56 8.27 6.96
N ALA A 167 16.08 9.33 6.35
CA ALA A 167 15.74 10.70 6.79
C ALA A 167 14.30 11.11 6.42
N ASP A 168 13.70 10.50 5.39
CA ASP A 168 12.31 10.72 4.99
C ASP A 168 11.29 10.16 6.00
N ASN A 169 11.66 9.11 6.77
CA ASN A 169 10.83 8.57 7.84
C ASN A 169 10.42 9.63 8.87
N LEU A 170 11.25 10.64 9.12
CA LEU A 170 10.94 11.71 10.07
C LEU A 170 9.66 12.46 9.66
N GLY A 171 9.56 12.84 8.39
CA GLY A 171 8.38 13.52 7.85
C GLY A 171 7.17 12.60 7.75
N GLN A 172 7.37 11.36 7.29
CA GLN A 172 6.32 10.35 7.18
C GLN A 172 5.71 10.02 8.55
N ALA A 173 6.51 9.87 9.60
CA ALA A 173 6.03 9.61 10.96
C ALA A 173 5.20 10.78 11.50
N LEU A 174 5.63 12.03 11.31
CA LEU A 174 4.85 13.21 11.69
C LEU A 174 3.53 13.28 10.93
N PHE A 175 3.55 13.02 9.63
CA PHE A 175 2.35 12.98 8.80
C PHE A 175 1.39 11.89 9.27
N LEU A 176 1.86 10.66 9.50
CA LEU A 176 1.03 9.57 10.04
C LEU A 176 0.36 9.97 11.37
N ILE A 177 1.12 10.51 12.32
CA ILE A 177 0.59 10.99 13.61
C ILE A 177 -0.50 12.05 13.39
N SER A 178 -0.31 12.96 12.43
CA SER A 178 -1.26 14.05 12.17
C SER A 178 -2.66 13.57 11.77
N LEU A 179 -2.78 12.33 11.25
CA LEU A 179 -4.05 11.79 10.78
C LEU A 179 -4.94 11.26 11.92
N VAL A 180 -4.37 10.95 13.08
CA VAL A 180 -5.10 10.28 14.18
C VAL A 180 -4.81 10.86 15.57
N SER A 181 -3.88 11.80 15.66
CA SER A 181 -3.41 12.41 16.90
C SER A 181 -2.99 13.87 16.64
N ASN A 182 -2.15 14.43 17.51
CA ASN A 182 -1.68 15.81 17.40
C ASN A 182 -0.24 15.95 17.90
N ALA A 183 0.24 17.19 17.96
CA ALA A 183 1.61 17.54 18.35
C ALA A 183 2.04 17.03 19.75
N SER A 184 1.10 16.65 20.63
CA SER A 184 1.40 16.10 21.97
C SER A 184 1.81 14.63 21.95
N HIS A 185 1.69 13.94 20.81
CA HIS A 185 2.08 12.54 20.69
C HIS A 185 3.57 12.34 21.05
N PRO A 186 3.95 11.39 21.93
CA PRO A 186 5.32 11.28 22.45
C PRO A 186 6.42 11.12 21.39
N LEU A 187 6.08 10.53 20.24
CA LEU A 187 7.00 10.38 19.12
C LEU A 187 7.37 11.72 18.45
N VAL A 188 6.49 12.73 18.49
CA VAL A 188 6.74 14.04 17.85
C VAL A 188 8.01 14.68 18.42
N ALA A 189 8.14 14.74 19.74
CA ALA A 189 9.32 15.30 20.39
C ALA A 189 10.61 14.54 20.04
N LYS A 190 10.54 13.21 19.89
CA LYS A 190 11.69 12.39 19.48
C LYS A 190 12.08 12.67 18.02
N VAL A 191 11.10 12.74 17.12
CA VAL A 191 11.34 13.07 15.71
C VAL A 191 12.00 14.45 15.59
N LEU A 192 11.47 15.47 16.26
CA LEU A 192 12.03 16.82 16.22
C LEU A 192 13.48 16.88 16.72
N LYS A 193 13.83 16.07 17.73
CA LYS A 193 15.21 15.93 18.20
C LYS A 193 16.13 15.32 17.15
N GLU A 194 15.64 14.31 16.44
CA GLU A 194 16.40 13.60 15.40
C GLU A 194 16.68 14.45 14.15
N VAL A 195 15.77 15.38 13.80
CA VAL A 195 15.95 16.29 12.63
C VAL A 195 17.32 16.98 12.64
N SER A 196 17.81 17.39 13.81
CA SER A 196 19.10 18.06 13.96
C SER A 196 20.30 17.27 13.43
N LYS A 197 20.22 15.92 13.40
CA LYS A 197 21.31 15.05 12.93
C LYS A 197 21.51 15.10 11.41
N TYR A 198 20.46 15.45 10.67
CA TYR A 198 20.48 15.51 9.21
C TYR A 198 20.54 16.95 8.68
N LEU A 199 20.58 17.94 9.57
CA LEU A 199 20.52 19.34 9.18
C LEU A 199 21.77 19.73 8.38
N ARG A 200 21.56 20.21 7.15
CA ARG A 200 22.58 20.84 6.31
C ARG A 200 22.10 22.23 5.91
N GLY A 201 22.57 23.26 6.63
CA GLY A 201 22.00 24.61 6.50
C GLY A 201 20.54 24.62 6.96
N ASN A 202 19.60 24.97 6.06
CA ASN A 202 18.17 25.07 6.37
C ASN A 202 17.33 23.90 5.81
N HIS A 203 17.94 22.76 5.47
CA HIS A 203 17.23 21.56 5.00
C HIS A 203 17.80 20.29 5.64
N ILE A 204 17.10 19.16 5.51
CA ILE A 204 17.63 17.87 5.94
C ILE A 204 18.22 17.10 4.76
N CYS A 205 19.31 16.39 5.03
CA CYS A 205 19.95 15.49 4.07
C CYS A 205 20.53 14.27 4.81
N GLY A 206 19.99 13.11 4.51
CA GLY A 206 20.46 11.80 4.95
C GLY A 206 20.24 10.77 3.86
N LEU A 207 20.22 9.48 4.21
CA LEU A 207 19.94 8.42 3.25
C LEU A 207 18.44 8.14 3.15
N SER A 208 17.98 7.85 1.94
CA SER A 208 16.73 7.15 1.61
C SER A 208 17.06 6.22 0.43
N ASP A 209 16.72 4.94 0.51
CA ASP A 209 17.13 3.92 -0.46
C ASP A 209 18.64 3.95 -0.80
N TYR A 210 19.46 4.11 0.24
CA TYR A 210 20.93 4.17 0.17
C TYR A 210 21.52 5.38 -0.58
N ALA A 211 20.72 6.39 -0.93
CA ALA A 211 21.18 7.62 -1.58
C ALA A 211 20.68 8.88 -0.86
N GLU A 212 21.36 10.01 -1.09
CA GLU A 212 20.94 11.30 -0.56
C GLU A 212 19.80 11.89 -1.40
N HIS A 213 18.68 12.23 -0.75
CA HIS A 213 17.51 12.82 -1.39
C HIS A 213 17.03 14.05 -0.62
N PRO A 214 17.83 15.13 -0.55
CA PRO A 214 17.57 16.27 0.32
C PRO A 214 16.29 17.04 -0.03
N VAL A 215 15.85 17.01 -1.29
CA VAL A 215 14.60 17.66 -1.72
C VAL A 215 13.42 16.83 -1.24
N TYR A 216 13.42 15.53 -1.54
CA TYR A 216 12.36 14.61 -1.15
C TYR A 216 12.20 14.50 0.37
N GLN A 217 13.31 14.32 1.09
CA GLN A 217 13.33 14.23 2.56
C GLN A 217 12.80 15.51 3.20
N THR A 218 13.24 16.68 2.71
CA THR A 218 12.78 17.97 3.23
C THR A 218 11.31 18.21 2.92
N LYS A 219 10.80 17.82 1.74
CA LYS A 219 9.37 17.90 1.40
C LYS A 219 8.52 17.09 2.39
N TRP A 220 8.89 15.85 2.67
CA TRP A 220 8.22 15.01 3.68
C TRP A 220 8.24 15.65 5.06
N LEU A 221 9.40 16.15 5.51
CA LEU A 221 9.51 16.80 6.82
C LEU A 221 8.57 18.01 6.92
N LYS A 222 8.61 18.91 5.94
CA LYS A 222 7.75 20.10 5.89
C LYS A 222 6.28 19.72 5.88
N TYR A 223 5.90 18.70 5.11
CA TYR A 223 4.53 18.22 5.02
C TYR A 223 4.02 17.70 6.37
N GLY A 224 4.80 16.85 7.05
CA GLY A 224 4.45 16.34 8.38
C GLY A 224 4.40 17.43 9.46
N LEU A 225 5.32 18.40 9.45
CA LEU A 225 5.31 19.54 10.37
C LEU A 225 4.05 20.38 10.19
N ARG A 226 3.72 20.75 8.94
CA ARG A 226 2.53 21.53 8.62
C ARG A 226 1.25 20.83 9.02
N ALA A 227 1.15 19.52 8.75
CA ALA A 227 -0.03 18.73 9.11
C ALA A 227 -0.29 18.70 10.63
N LEU A 228 0.76 18.83 11.45
CA LEU A 228 0.67 18.92 12.92
C LEU A 228 0.59 20.36 13.45
N GLY A 229 0.59 21.38 12.58
CA GLY A 229 0.65 22.78 13.00
C GLY A 229 1.96 23.16 13.71
N LEU A 230 3.05 22.45 13.43
CA LEU A 230 4.37 22.70 14.01
C LEU A 230 5.13 23.77 13.20
N PRO A 231 6.09 24.49 13.83
CA PRO A 231 6.95 25.42 13.11
C PRO A 231 7.74 24.74 11.99
N ASP A 232 7.77 25.39 10.83
CA ASP A 232 8.47 24.93 9.63
C ASP A 232 9.55 25.97 9.23
N PRO A 233 10.74 25.91 9.85
CA PRO A 233 11.86 26.82 9.52
C PRO A 233 12.65 26.36 8.28
N TYR A 234 12.29 25.24 7.65
CA TYR A 234 13.12 24.58 6.65
C TYR A 234 12.86 25.12 5.24
N THR A 235 13.87 25.10 4.38
CA THR A 235 13.80 25.50 2.97
C THR A 235 14.06 24.28 2.11
N ILE A 236 13.24 24.05 1.07
CA ILE A 236 13.51 22.97 0.11
C ILE A 236 14.71 23.42 -0.74
N PRO A 237 15.82 22.66 -0.78
CA PRO A 237 17.01 23.08 -1.51
C PRO A 237 16.77 23.03 -3.03
N ALA A 238 17.28 24.01 -3.77
CA ALA A 238 17.21 24.05 -5.23
C ALA A 238 18.33 23.19 -5.87
N VAL A 239 18.29 21.88 -5.61
CA VAL A 239 19.23 20.89 -6.15
C VAL A 239 18.48 19.79 -6.89
N SER A 240 19.15 19.14 -7.85
CA SER A 240 18.57 17.99 -8.55
C SER A 240 18.46 16.79 -7.61
N ASP A 241 17.33 16.10 -7.63
CA ASP A 241 17.01 14.97 -6.75
C ASP A 241 16.01 14.07 -7.49
N SER A 242 16.38 12.80 -7.73
CA SER A 242 15.57 11.85 -8.49
C SER A 242 14.24 11.52 -7.81
N TYR A 243 14.14 11.68 -6.49
CA TYR A 243 12.92 11.42 -5.73
C TYR A 243 12.04 12.65 -5.59
N SER A 244 12.48 13.83 -6.05
CA SER A 244 11.72 15.07 -5.94
C SER A 244 10.33 14.99 -6.59
N ALA A 245 10.23 14.27 -7.71
CA ALA A 245 8.98 14.05 -8.46
C ALA A 245 8.11 12.93 -7.87
N LEU A 246 8.59 12.16 -6.88
CA LEU A 246 7.76 11.19 -6.16
C LEU A 246 6.85 11.87 -5.12
N PHE A 247 7.11 13.15 -4.80
CA PHE A 247 6.31 13.93 -3.87
C PHE A 247 5.38 14.90 -4.62
N TRP A 248 4.20 14.41 -5.01
CA TRP A 248 3.21 15.18 -5.78
C TRP A 248 2.19 15.95 -4.93
N MET A 249 2.07 15.60 -3.64
CA MET A 249 1.01 16.09 -2.73
C MET A 249 1.10 17.60 -2.42
N ASP A 250 2.31 18.17 -2.43
CA ASP A 250 2.60 19.60 -2.19
C ASP A 250 3.97 19.95 -2.80
N PHE A 251 4.37 21.23 -2.78
CA PHE A 251 5.71 21.70 -3.14
C PHE A 251 6.18 21.34 -4.56
N ARG A 252 5.24 21.18 -5.51
CA ARG A 252 5.56 20.84 -6.90
C ARG A 252 6.34 21.95 -7.62
N ASP A 253 6.14 23.20 -7.20
CA ASP A 253 6.84 24.39 -7.67
C ASP A 253 8.30 24.47 -7.20
N GLN A 254 8.64 23.77 -6.11
CA GLN A 254 9.99 23.70 -5.56
C GLN A 254 10.69 22.42 -6.06
N HIS A 255 10.84 22.34 -7.39
CA HIS A 255 11.45 21.21 -8.09
C HIS A 255 12.50 21.70 -9.08
N VAL A 256 13.69 21.11 -9.04
CA VAL A 256 14.70 21.23 -10.09
C VAL A 256 14.61 19.99 -10.96
N ALA A 257 14.51 20.19 -12.28
CA ALA A 257 14.41 19.11 -13.24
C ALA A 257 15.50 18.05 -13.02
N HIS A 258 15.08 16.79 -13.07
CA HIS A 258 15.93 15.60 -13.00
C HIS A 258 15.50 14.66 -14.14
N PRO A 259 16.43 13.86 -14.72
CA PRO A 259 16.05 12.78 -15.63
C PRO A 259 14.93 11.89 -15.07
N ARG A 260 13.97 11.53 -15.93
CA ARG A 260 12.87 10.62 -15.59
C ARG A 260 13.40 9.22 -15.33
N PHE A 261 12.64 8.40 -14.60
CA PHE A 261 12.98 6.99 -14.41
C PHE A 261 12.96 6.24 -15.74
N ASP A 262 13.94 5.35 -15.96
CA ASP A 262 14.00 4.54 -17.17
C ASP A 262 13.03 3.34 -17.13
N ALA A 263 12.81 2.71 -18.28
CA ALA A 263 11.89 1.59 -18.42
C ALA A 263 12.27 0.38 -17.53
N GLU A 264 13.54 0.18 -17.20
CA GLU A 264 13.97 -0.92 -16.33
C GLU A 264 13.50 -0.67 -14.88
N HIS A 265 13.69 0.55 -14.37
CA HIS A 265 13.19 0.96 -13.07
C HIS A 265 11.68 0.78 -13.00
N LEU A 266 10.95 1.24 -14.02
CA LEU A 266 9.49 1.16 -14.04
C LEU A 266 8.97 -0.27 -14.15
N ALA A 267 9.72 -1.16 -14.80
CA ALA A 267 9.38 -2.58 -14.85
C ALA A 267 9.52 -3.26 -13.47
N LYS A 268 10.41 -2.79 -12.61
CA LYS A 268 10.64 -3.36 -11.26
C LYS A 268 9.79 -2.68 -10.18
N TRP A 269 9.70 -1.36 -10.23
CA TRP A 269 9.03 -0.50 -9.24
C TRP A 269 8.00 0.41 -9.91
N PRO A 270 6.84 -0.12 -10.35
CA PRO A 270 5.89 0.66 -11.13
C PRO A 270 5.30 1.86 -10.40
N TYR A 271 5.32 1.85 -9.06
CA TYR A 271 4.90 2.99 -8.23
C TYR A 271 5.71 4.25 -8.51
N LEU A 272 6.98 4.14 -8.91
CA LEU A 272 7.80 5.29 -9.30
C LEU A 272 7.25 5.99 -10.55
N ASN A 273 6.80 5.20 -11.54
CA ASN A 273 6.17 5.74 -12.75
C ASN A 273 4.88 6.51 -12.41
N ILE A 274 4.06 5.93 -11.53
CA ILE A 274 2.75 6.50 -11.21
C ILE A 274 2.91 7.78 -10.41
N ALA A 275 3.80 7.78 -9.40
CA ALA A 275 4.10 8.97 -8.61
C ALA A 275 4.67 10.09 -9.49
N GLU A 276 5.61 9.77 -10.38
CA GLU A 276 6.18 10.73 -11.33
C GLU A 276 5.10 11.25 -12.30
N ALA A 277 4.28 10.38 -12.87
CA ALA A 277 3.17 10.79 -13.73
C ALA A 277 2.14 11.66 -12.99
N HIS A 278 1.83 11.36 -11.73
CA HIS A 278 0.97 12.20 -10.89
C HIS A 278 1.56 13.59 -10.68
N PHE A 279 2.87 13.67 -10.42
CA PHE A 279 3.57 14.93 -10.23
C PHE A 279 3.45 15.84 -11.45
N TYR A 280 3.72 15.31 -12.64
CA TYR A 280 3.70 16.05 -13.90
C TYR A 280 2.31 16.14 -14.56
N ASN A 281 1.32 15.44 -14.02
CA ASN A 281 0.01 15.22 -14.64
C ASN A 281 0.13 14.57 -16.03
N ASP A 282 1.01 13.58 -16.15
CA ASP A 282 1.15 12.76 -17.35
C ASP A 282 0.09 11.63 -17.33
N PRO A 283 -0.44 11.20 -18.49
CA PRO A 283 -1.32 10.03 -18.56
C PRO A 283 -0.55 8.74 -18.28
N ILE A 284 -1.21 7.73 -17.68
CA ILE A 284 -0.64 6.41 -17.44
C ILE A 284 -1.43 5.30 -18.13
N PRO A 285 -0.78 4.19 -18.53
CA PRO A 285 -1.50 3.00 -18.96
C PRO A 285 -2.23 2.37 -17.77
N LEU A 286 -3.55 2.20 -17.89
CA LEU A 286 -4.35 1.56 -16.84
C LEU A 286 -4.23 0.04 -16.90
N PRO A 287 -4.14 -0.65 -15.75
CA PRO A 287 -4.14 -2.11 -15.75
C PRO A 287 -5.52 -2.67 -16.10
N THR A 288 -5.54 -3.87 -16.65
CA THR A 288 -6.77 -4.68 -16.73
C THR A 288 -7.17 -5.16 -15.32
N LEU A 289 -8.45 -5.45 -15.09
CA LEU A 289 -8.97 -5.99 -13.81
C LEU A 289 -8.58 -7.47 -13.54
N ALA A 290 -7.37 -7.87 -13.91
CA ALA A 290 -6.79 -9.17 -13.60
C ALA A 290 -6.04 -9.08 -12.27
N TYR A 291 -6.50 -9.81 -11.25
CA TYR A 291 -5.91 -9.78 -9.91
C TYR A 291 -4.66 -10.68 -9.80
N PRO A 292 -3.62 -10.27 -9.05
CA PRO A 292 -3.42 -8.94 -8.47
C PRO A 292 -3.08 -7.88 -9.53
N LEU A 293 -3.56 -6.66 -9.33
CA LEU A 293 -3.33 -5.49 -10.20
C LEU A 293 -1.93 -4.89 -9.97
N THR A 294 -1.45 -4.93 -8.74
CA THR A 294 -0.20 -4.28 -8.36
C THR A 294 0.89 -5.24 -7.97
N ARG A 295 2.12 -4.76 -8.09
CA ARG A 295 3.33 -5.56 -7.84
C ARG A 295 4.55 -4.70 -7.58
N GLU A 296 5.56 -5.36 -7.08
CA GLU A 296 6.96 -4.93 -7.04
C GLU A 296 7.86 -6.12 -7.41
N ALA A 297 9.00 -5.86 -8.06
CA ALA A 297 10.03 -6.86 -8.33
C ALA A 297 11.41 -6.43 -7.84
N GLU A 298 12.25 -7.42 -7.55
CA GLU A 298 13.69 -7.27 -7.26
C GLU A 298 14.08 -6.31 -6.11
N ALA A 299 13.15 -5.94 -5.23
CA ALA A 299 13.45 -5.24 -3.99
C ALA A 299 14.42 -6.05 -3.12
N THR A 300 15.38 -5.34 -2.50
CA THR A 300 16.47 -5.98 -1.76
C THR A 300 16.00 -6.59 -0.44
N GLU A 301 15.03 -5.95 0.22
CA GLU A 301 14.56 -6.33 1.56
C GLU A 301 13.33 -7.26 1.54
N ALA A 302 12.83 -7.63 0.36
CA ALA A 302 11.67 -8.49 0.20
C ALA A 302 12.01 -9.98 0.40
N HIS A 303 11.23 -10.68 1.22
CA HIS A 303 11.33 -12.11 1.46
C HIS A 303 10.55 -12.94 0.41
N TYR A 304 11.02 -12.93 -0.84
CA TYR A 304 10.32 -13.58 -1.96
C TYR A 304 10.03 -15.07 -1.77
N TRP A 305 10.80 -15.81 -0.97
CA TRP A 305 10.54 -17.23 -0.70
C TRP A 305 9.16 -17.49 -0.09
N ARG A 306 8.57 -16.50 0.61
CA ARG A 306 7.21 -16.60 1.18
C ARG A 306 6.11 -16.52 0.12
N MET A 307 6.43 -15.98 -1.06
CA MET A 307 5.50 -15.95 -2.19
C MET A 307 5.25 -17.35 -2.78
N SER A 308 6.00 -18.37 -2.37
CA SER A 308 5.72 -19.77 -2.72
C SER A 308 4.30 -20.24 -2.33
N LEU A 309 3.66 -19.55 -1.37
CA LEU A 309 2.25 -19.77 -0.99
C LEU A 309 1.26 -19.50 -2.13
N VAL A 310 1.65 -18.69 -3.13
CA VAL A 310 0.80 -18.36 -4.29
C VAL A 310 1.37 -18.87 -5.60
N GLY A 311 2.68 -19.14 -5.68
CA GLY A 311 3.27 -19.75 -6.85
C GLY A 311 4.78 -19.64 -6.90
N GLN A 312 5.41 -20.62 -7.55
CA GLN A 312 6.87 -20.66 -7.67
C GLN A 312 7.39 -19.58 -8.64
N ASN A 313 6.60 -19.14 -9.63
CA ASN A 313 7.07 -18.09 -10.54
C ASN A 313 7.24 -16.75 -9.80
N TYR A 314 6.42 -16.44 -8.80
CA TYR A 314 6.63 -15.26 -7.94
C TYR A 314 7.98 -15.28 -7.21
N VAL A 315 8.41 -16.46 -6.76
CA VAL A 315 9.73 -16.62 -6.12
C VAL A 315 10.85 -16.45 -7.13
N THR A 316 10.76 -17.18 -8.25
CA THR A 316 11.82 -17.21 -9.28
C THR A 316 12.00 -15.85 -9.96
N GLN A 317 10.90 -15.13 -10.20
CA GLN A 317 10.92 -13.79 -10.79
C GLN A 317 11.10 -12.68 -9.74
N ARG A 318 11.24 -13.03 -8.45
CA ARG A 318 11.34 -12.08 -7.34
C ARG A 318 10.24 -11.03 -7.38
N LEU A 319 8.98 -11.48 -7.45
CA LEU A 319 7.78 -10.66 -7.53
C LEU A 319 6.99 -10.73 -6.22
N ALA A 320 6.64 -9.57 -5.67
CA ALA A 320 5.68 -9.42 -4.58
C ALA A 320 4.40 -8.80 -5.14
N ALA A 321 3.28 -9.49 -5.00
CA ALA A 321 1.98 -9.02 -5.48
C ALA A 321 0.85 -9.50 -4.55
N PRO A 322 -0.11 -8.63 -4.19
CA PRO A 322 -0.16 -7.19 -4.47
C PRO A 322 0.91 -6.38 -3.72
N HIS A 323 1.15 -5.12 -4.12
CA HIS A 323 2.11 -4.22 -3.46
C HIS A 323 1.46 -2.89 -3.08
N THR A 324 1.50 -2.50 -1.80
CA THR A 324 0.64 -1.42 -1.30
C THR A 324 1.06 -0.02 -1.72
N TRP A 325 2.35 0.31 -1.86
CA TRP A 325 2.72 1.62 -2.41
C TRP A 325 2.26 1.76 -3.86
N HIS A 326 2.35 0.69 -4.67
CA HIS A 326 1.85 0.69 -6.03
C HIS A 326 0.32 0.83 -6.06
N ALA A 327 -0.39 0.08 -5.22
CA ALA A 327 -1.83 0.22 -5.10
C ALA A 327 -2.24 1.63 -4.67
N ALA A 328 -1.50 2.24 -3.74
CA ALA A 328 -1.79 3.57 -3.22
C ALA A 328 -1.56 4.67 -4.26
N GLU A 329 -0.42 4.67 -4.96
CA GLU A 329 -0.15 5.66 -6.02
C GLU A 329 -1.20 5.56 -7.12
N LEU A 330 -1.52 4.34 -7.59
CA LEU A 330 -2.53 4.18 -8.63
C LEU A 330 -3.91 4.62 -8.16
N PHE A 331 -4.28 4.28 -6.92
CA PHE A 331 -5.56 4.67 -6.34
C PHE A 331 -5.68 6.19 -6.23
N LEU A 332 -4.66 6.87 -5.71
CA LEU A 332 -4.65 8.32 -5.52
C LEU A 332 -4.59 9.07 -6.87
N TYR A 333 -3.82 8.58 -7.83
CA TYR A 333 -3.81 9.11 -9.20
C TYR A 333 -5.20 9.06 -9.83
N LEU A 334 -5.90 7.93 -9.71
CA LEU A 334 -7.24 7.75 -10.30
C LEU A 334 -8.32 8.54 -9.58
N LEU A 335 -8.14 8.81 -8.29
CA LEU A 335 -9.09 9.57 -7.47
C LEU A 335 -8.94 11.09 -7.66
N ASP A 336 -7.75 11.56 -8.04
CA ASP A 336 -7.48 12.99 -8.24
C ASP A 336 -8.24 13.51 -9.48
N PRO A 337 -9.15 14.49 -9.35
CA PRO A 337 -9.87 15.06 -10.49
C PRO A 337 -8.97 15.83 -11.47
N LYS A 338 -7.72 16.14 -11.10
CA LYS A 338 -6.79 16.92 -11.92
C LYS A 338 -5.94 16.06 -12.87
N THR A 339 -5.92 14.74 -12.70
CA THR A 339 -5.12 13.86 -13.56
C THR A 339 -5.81 13.65 -14.91
N PRO A 340 -5.09 13.71 -16.04
CA PRO A 340 -5.67 13.43 -17.35
C PRO A 340 -6.11 11.96 -17.42
N ALA A 341 -7.27 11.75 -18.06
CA ALA A 341 -7.88 10.43 -18.20
C ALA A 341 -7.13 9.52 -19.19
#